data_AF-A0A7L2SER5-F1
#
_entry.id   AF-A0A7L2SER5-F1
#
_cell.length_a   1.000
_cell.length_b   1.000
_cell.length_c   1.000
_cell.angle_alpha   90.00
_cell.angle_beta   90.00
_cell.angle_gamma   90.00
#
_symmetry.space_group_name_H-M   'P 1'
#
loop_
_entity.id
_entity.type
_entity.pdbx_description
1 polymer ?
#
loop_
_entity_poly.entity_id
_entity_poly.type
_entity_poly.pdbx_seq_one_letter_code
_entity_poly.pdbx_strand_id
1 'polypeptide(L)'
;RYMEVSGNLRDLYDDKDGLRKEELSAISGPNEFAEFYNRLKQIKEFHRKHPNEICVPMSVEFEELLKARDNPSEEAQNLVEFTDEEGYGRYLDLHDCYLKYINLKSSEKLDYITYLSTFDQLFDIPKERKNAEYKRYLEMLLEYLQDYTDRVKPLLDQNELFGKIQTEFEKKWENGTFPGWPKETSSALTHAGAHLDLSAFSSWEELASLGLDRLKSALLALGLKCGGTLEERAQRLFSTKGKSLEALDPSLFAKNPKTKGSKRDTERNKDLAFLEAQIYEYVEVLGEQRHLTHENVQRKQARTGEEREEEE
;
A
#
# COMPACT_ATOMS: atom_id res chain seq x y z
N ARG A 1 -11.99 -15.24 -17.87
CA ARG A 1 -11.98 -16.09 -19.10
C ARG A 1 -10.72 -15.92 -19.96
N TYR A 2 -10.46 -14.76 -20.60
CA TYR A 2 -9.30 -14.62 -21.52
C TYR A 2 -7.94 -14.93 -20.86
N MET A 3 -7.66 -14.34 -19.70
CA MET A 3 -6.40 -14.57 -18.96
C MET A 3 -6.22 -16.02 -18.53
N GLU A 4 -7.31 -16.67 -18.11
CA GLU A 4 -7.33 -18.08 -17.68
C GLU A 4 -6.99 -19.02 -18.84
N VAL A 5 -7.64 -18.86 -20.00
CA VAL A 5 -7.34 -19.64 -21.21
C VAL A 5 -5.89 -19.42 -21.65
N SER A 6 -5.41 -18.17 -21.62
CA SER A 6 -4.03 -17.83 -21.95
C SER A 6 -3.03 -18.42 -20.95
N GLY A 7 -3.40 -18.50 -19.66
CA GLY A 7 -2.62 -19.19 -18.62
C GLY A 7 -2.48 -20.68 -18.92
N ASN A 8 -3.60 -21.36 -19.17
CA ASN A 8 -3.63 -22.77 -19.50
C ASN A 8 -2.82 -23.07 -20.78
N LEU A 9 -2.93 -22.21 -21.80
CA LEU A 9 -2.20 -22.38 -23.07
C LEU A 9 -0.68 -22.24 -22.88
N ARG A 10 -0.21 -21.31 -22.04
CA ARG A 10 1.21 -21.20 -21.69
C ARG A 10 1.71 -22.48 -21.00
N ASP A 11 0.97 -22.95 -20.01
CA ASP A 11 1.31 -24.16 -19.27
C ASP A 11 1.38 -25.42 -20.16
N LEU A 12 0.50 -25.51 -21.17
CA LEU A 12 0.53 -26.59 -22.16
C LEU A 12 1.75 -26.52 -23.10
N TYR A 13 2.25 -25.31 -23.40
CA TYR A 13 3.41 -25.16 -24.30
C TYR A 13 4.74 -25.35 -23.59
N ASP A 14 4.82 -24.94 -22.32
CA ASP A 14 6.03 -25.01 -21.50
C ASP A 14 6.47 -26.45 -21.17
N ASP A 15 5.64 -27.47 -21.49
CA ASP A 15 5.98 -28.90 -21.39
C ASP A 15 6.45 -29.30 -19.98
N LYS A 16 5.70 -28.88 -18.93
CA LYS A 16 6.08 -29.11 -17.53
C LYS A 16 6.23 -30.60 -17.19
N ASP A 17 5.55 -31.49 -17.90
CA ASP A 17 5.60 -32.94 -17.73
C ASP A 17 6.64 -33.62 -18.65
N GLY A 18 7.24 -32.89 -19.59
CA GLY A 18 8.24 -33.40 -20.53
C GLY A 18 7.69 -34.32 -21.62
N LEU A 19 6.36 -34.50 -21.68
CA LEU A 19 5.71 -35.45 -22.59
C LEU A 19 5.77 -35.00 -24.04
N ARG A 20 5.84 -33.69 -24.30
CA ARG A 20 5.98 -33.16 -25.66
C ARG A 20 7.25 -33.65 -26.32
N LYS A 21 8.35 -33.78 -25.56
CA LYS A 21 9.63 -34.29 -26.09
C LYS A 21 9.52 -35.76 -26.50
N GLU A 22 8.86 -36.57 -25.67
CA GLU A 22 8.60 -37.98 -25.99
C GLU A 22 7.67 -38.11 -27.20
N GLU A 23 6.61 -37.30 -27.25
CA GLU A 23 5.69 -37.25 -28.38
C GLU A 23 6.39 -36.86 -29.69
N LEU A 24 7.26 -35.84 -29.65
CA LEU A 24 8.02 -35.41 -30.83
C LEU A 24 8.97 -36.51 -31.33
N SER A 25 9.60 -37.25 -30.39
CA SER A 25 10.50 -38.35 -30.72
C SER A 25 9.76 -39.55 -31.33
N ALA A 26 8.52 -39.77 -30.93
CA ALA A 26 7.67 -40.82 -31.46
C ALA A 26 7.16 -40.44 -32.87
N ILE A 27 6.78 -39.17 -33.06
CA ILE A 27 6.35 -38.63 -34.36
C ILE A 27 7.50 -38.55 -35.37
N SER A 28 8.73 -38.21 -34.96
CA SER A 28 9.85 -37.96 -35.90
C SER A 28 10.86 -39.12 -35.98
N GLY A 29 10.40 -40.35 -35.73
CA GLY A 29 11.22 -41.56 -35.67
C GLY A 29 11.11 -42.47 -36.90
N PRO A 30 11.83 -43.61 -36.93
CA PRO A 30 11.86 -44.52 -38.09
C PRO A 30 10.50 -45.13 -38.47
N ASN A 31 9.52 -45.11 -37.57
CA ASN A 31 8.19 -45.69 -37.71
C ASN A 31 7.06 -44.64 -37.82
N GLU A 32 7.41 -43.42 -38.23
CA GLU A 32 6.51 -42.27 -38.50
C GLU A 32 5.12 -42.66 -39.04
N PHE A 33 5.08 -43.43 -40.13
CA PHE A 33 3.82 -43.81 -40.78
C PHE A 33 2.99 -44.76 -39.93
N ALA A 34 3.60 -45.74 -39.26
CA ALA A 34 2.88 -46.69 -38.43
C ALA A 34 2.23 -46.00 -37.23
N GLU A 35 2.94 -45.04 -36.63
CA GLU A 35 2.42 -44.22 -35.53
C GLU A 35 1.28 -43.31 -35.99
N PHE A 36 1.44 -42.64 -37.14
CA PHE A 36 0.38 -41.84 -37.74
C PHE A 36 -0.91 -42.64 -37.97
N TYR A 37 -0.81 -43.84 -38.56
CA TYR A 37 -1.97 -44.68 -38.81
C TYR A 37 -2.62 -45.21 -37.53
N ASN A 38 -1.84 -45.51 -36.49
CA ASN A 38 -2.37 -45.89 -35.18
C ASN A 38 -3.16 -44.75 -34.52
N ARG A 39 -2.62 -43.52 -34.51
CA ARG A 39 -3.32 -42.34 -33.99
C ARG A 39 -4.58 -42.03 -34.81
N LEU A 40 -4.50 -42.10 -36.14
CA LEU A 40 -5.67 -41.92 -37.02
C LEU A 40 -6.76 -42.96 -36.76
N LYS A 41 -6.38 -44.23 -36.50
CA LYS A 41 -7.33 -45.28 -36.15
C LYS A 41 -8.05 -44.96 -34.84
N GLN A 42 -7.33 -44.51 -33.81
CA GLN A 42 -7.93 -44.10 -32.53
C GLN A 42 -8.92 -42.94 -32.72
N ILE A 43 -8.56 -41.91 -33.51
CA ILE A 43 -9.45 -40.78 -33.82
C ILE A 43 -10.73 -41.27 -34.52
N LYS A 44 -10.60 -42.16 -35.51
CA LYS A 44 -11.75 -42.74 -36.23
C LYS A 44 -12.64 -43.58 -35.32
N GLU A 45 -12.05 -44.34 -34.40
CA GLU A 45 -12.80 -45.11 -33.41
C GLU A 45 -13.52 -44.21 -32.40
N PHE A 46 -12.87 -43.13 -31.96
CA PHE A 46 -13.46 -42.13 -31.08
C PHE A 46 -14.66 -41.44 -31.73
N HIS A 47 -14.50 -40.96 -32.97
CA HIS A 47 -15.60 -40.38 -33.75
C HIS A 47 -16.74 -41.38 -34.00
N ARG A 48 -16.43 -42.67 -34.20
CA ARG A 48 -17.45 -43.72 -34.33
C ARG A 48 -18.22 -43.95 -33.03
N LYS A 49 -17.57 -43.84 -31.87
CA LYS A 49 -18.19 -43.99 -30.55
C LYS A 49 -19.01 -42.75 -30.13
N HIS A 50 -18.62 -41.57 -30.60
CA HIS A 50 -19.28 -40.30 -30.29
C HIS A 50 -19.84 -39.63 -31.56
N PRO A 51 -20.76 -40.28 -32.29
CA PRO A 51 -21.25 -39.79 -33.58
C PRO A 51 -22.09 -38.50 -33.47
N ASN A 52 -22.50 -38.12 -32.26
CA ASN A 52 -23.32 -36.94 -31.98
C ASN A 52 -22.49 -35.83 -31.30
N GLU A 53 -21.18 -36.00 -31.14
CA GLU A 53 -20.32 -34.95 -30.60
C GLU A 53 -20.09 -33.91 -31.70
N ILE A 54 -20.84 -32.82 -31.62
CA ILE A 54 -20.75 -31.71 -32.56
C ILE A 54 -19.60 -30.83 -32.06
N CYS A 55 -18.55 -30.68 -32.87
CA CYS A 55 -17.53 -29.66 -32.63
C CYS A 55 -18.22 -28.30 -32.67
N VAL A 56 -18.25 -27.59 -31.55
CA VAL A 56 -18.80 -26.24 -31.46
C VAL A 56 -17.86 -25.32 -32.25
N PRO A 57 -18.29 -24.78 -33.40
CA PRO A 57 -17.44 -23.86 -34.15
C PRO A 57 -17.16 -22.63 -33.30
N MET A 58 -15.98 -22.06 -33.43
CA MET A 58 -15.60 -20.84 -32.70
C MET A 58 -16.59 -19.69 -32.92
N SER A 59 -17.31 -19.66 -34.05
CA SER A 59 -18.37 -18.69 -34.32
C SER A 59 -19.53 -18.76 -33.32
N VAL A 60 -19.86 -19.95 -32.80
CA VAL A 60 -20.94 -20.13 -31.81
C VAL A 60 -20.59 -19.43 -30.50
N GLU A 61 -19.33 -19.48 -30.06
CA GLU A 61 -18.87 -18.74 -28.88
C GLU A 61 -19.02 -17.23 -29.06
N PHE A 62 -18.75 -16.70 -30.26
CA PHE A 62 -18.97 -15.29 -30.57
C PHE A 62 -20.47 -14.95 -30.59
N GLU A 63 -21.31 -15.83 -31.15
CA GLU A 63 -22.76 -15.65 -31.16
C GLU A 63 -23.36 -15.70 -29.76
N GLU A 64 -22.90 -16.59 -28.88
CA GLU A 64 -23.32 -16.67 -27.48
C GLU A 64 -22.91 -15.42 -26.70
N LEU A 65 -21.70 -14.90 -26.95
CA LEU A 65 -21.22 -13.66 -26.31
C LEU A 65 -22.02 -12.44 -26.78
N LEU A 66 -22.44 -12.40 -28.05
CA LEU A 66 -23.35 -11.37 -28.57
C LEU A 66 -24.75 -11.50 -27.97
N LYS A 67 -25.29 -12.72 -27.86
CA LYS A 67 -26.60 -12.97 -27.23
C LYS A 67 -26.61 -12.57 -25.76
N ALA A 68 -25.54 -12.84 -25.02
CA ALA A 68 -25.40 -12.44 -23.62
C ALA A 68 -25.32 -10.91 -23.44
N ARG A 69 -24.79 -10.18 -24.44
CA ARG A 69 -24.80 -8.72 -24.46
C ARG A 69 -26.20 -8.16 -24.75
N ASP A 70 -26.89 -8.73 -25.73
CA ASP A 70 -28.16 -8.19 -26.24
C ASP A 70 -29.36 -8.57 -25.34
N ASN A 71 -29.27 -9.73 -24.68
CA ASN A 71 -30.18 -10.17 -23.62
C ASN A 71 -29.37 -10.49 -22.36
N PRO A 72 -28.93 -9.47 -21.59
CA PRO A 72 -28.30 -9.70 -20.32
C PRO A 72 -29.27 -10.49 -19.42
N SER A 73 -28.78 -11.54 -18.74
CA SER A 73 -29.54 -12.12 -17.64
C SER A 73 -29.67 -11.09 -16.51
N GLU A 74 -30.66 -11.24 -15.62
CA GLU A 74 -30.74 -10.39 -14.42
C GLU A 74 -29.42 -10.38 -13.63
N GLU A 75 -28.70 -11.51 -13.60
CA GLU A 75 -27.37 -11.64 -12.99
C GLU A 75 -26.30 -10.81 -13.72
N ALA A 76 -26.35 -10.72 -15.05
CA ALA A 76 -25.44 -9.88 -15.85
C ALA A 76 -25.77 -8.38 -15.71
N GLN A 77 -27.04 -8.05 -15.54
CA GLN A 77 -27.52 -6.70 -15.36
C GLN A 77 -27.20 -6.14 -13.96
N ASN A 78 -27.06 -7.02 -12.97
CA ASN A 78 -26.67 -6.72 -11.59
C ASN A 78 -25.15 -6.87 -11.33
N LEU A 79 -24.31 -7.03 -12.37
CA LEU A 79 -22.86 -7.23 -12.18
C LEU A 79 -22.16 -6.05 -11.48
N VAL A 80 -22.78 -4.87 -11.51
CA VAL A 80 -22.24 -3.66 -10.93
C VAL A 80 -23.37 -2.94 -10.20
N GLU A 81 -23.40 -3.07 -8.88
CA GLU A 81 -24.37 -2.38 -8.03
C GLU A 81 -23.85 -0.99 -7.68
N PHE A 82 -24.65 0.04 -7.94
CA PHE A 82 -24.40 1.40 -7.47
C PHE A 82 -25.50 1.79 -6.49
N THR A 83 -25.17 2.61 -5.51
CA THR A 83 -26.20 3.26 -4.70
C THR A 83 -26.93 4.32 -5.54
N ASP A 84 -28.14 4.68 -5.14
CA ASP A 84 -28.90 5.74 -5.82
C ASP A 84 -28.13 7.07 -5.83
N GLU A 85 -27.42 7.37 -4.73
CA GLU A 85 -26.59 8.57 -4.58
C GLU A 85 -25.35 8.56 -5.50
N GLU A 86 -24.85 7.38 -5.88
CA GLU A 86 -23.74 7.23 -6.83
C GLU A 86 -24.16 7.48 -8.28
N GLY A 87 -25.46 7.40 -8.59
CA GLY A 87 -26.02 7.72 -9.90
C GLY A 87 -25.37 6.95 -11.04
N TYR A 88 -25.25 5.62 -10.89
CA TYR A 88 -24.59 4.72 -11.86
C TYR A 88 -23.15 5.12 -12.21
N GLY A 89 -22.37 5.52 -11.20
CA GLY A 89 -20.97 5.87 -11.35
C GLY A 89 -20.71 7.35 -11.67
N ARG A 90 -21.74 8.19 -11.61
CA ARG A 90 -21.64 9.63 -11.85
C ARG A 90 -21.08 10.40 -10.65
N TYR A 91 -21.44 9.99 -9.44
CA TYR A 91 -21.07 10.65 -8.19
C TYR A 91 -20.50 9.65 -7.19
N LEU A 92 -19.69 10.16 -6.26
CA LEU A 92 -19.15 9.40 -5.14
C LEU A 92 -20.05 9.62 -3.92
N ASP A 93 -20.53 8.55 -3.31
CA ASP A 93 -21.19 8.61 -2.02
C ASP A 93 -20.15 8.59 -0.90
N LEU A 94 -19.72 9.79 -0.50
CA LEU A 94 -18.75 9.97 0.58
C LEU A 94 -19.41 10.37 1.91
N HIS A 95 -20.74 10.26 2.04
CA HIS A 95 -21.43 10.72 3.25
C HIS A 95 -21.04 9.88 4.46
N ASP A 96 -21.00 8.55 4.31
CA ASP A 96 -20.55 7.64 5.37
C ASP A 96 -19.09 7.88 5.75
N CYS A 97 -18.23 8.14 4.76
CA CYS A 97 -16.83 8.52 5.00
C CYS A 97 -16.73 9.81 5.82
N TYR A 98 -17.53 10.81 5.48
CA TYR A 98 -17.61 12.06 6.23
C TYR A 98 -18.06 11.85 7.68
N LEU A 99 -19.10 11.04 7.91
CA LEU A 99 -19.58 10.73 9.26
C LEU A 99 -18.51 10.03 10.12
N LYS A 100 -17.67 9.17 9.53
CA LYS A 100 -16.53 8.61 10.26
C LYS A 100 -15.43 9.64 10.50
N TYR A 101 -15.16 10.51 9.53
CA TYR A 101 -14.14 11.54 9.63
C TYR A 101 -14.42 12.55 10.77
N ILE A 102 -15.66 13.04 10.88
CA ILE A 102 -16.04 13.95 11.98
C ILE A 102 -15.94 13.31 13.36
N ASN A 103 -16.01 11.98 13.44
CA ASN A 103 -15.90 11.23 14.69
C ASN A 103 -14.44 10.97 15.10
N LEU A 104 -13.47 11.27 14.24
CA LEU A 104 -12.05 11.16 14.60
C LEU A 104 -11.71 12.16 15.72
N LYS A 105 -10.96 11.70 16.74
CA LYS A 105 -10.53 12.57 17.83
C LYS A 105 -9.75 13.79 17.32
N SER A 106 -10.13 14.97 17.83
CA SER A 106 -9.47 16.24 17.54
C SER A 106 -9.60 16.73 16.09
N SER A 107 -10.60 16.23 15.34
CA SER A 107 -11.00 16.86 14.08
C SER A 107 -11.76 18.17 14.37
N GLU A 108 -11.53 19.17 13.53
CA GLU A 108 -12.30 20.42 13.58
C GLU A 108 -13.72 20.14 13.08
N LYS A 109 -14.70 20.94 13.51
CA LYS A 109 -16.06 20.87 12.96
C LYS A 109 -16.01 21.28 11.48
N LEU A 110 -15.88 20.29 10.61
CA LEU A 110 -15.84 20.45 9.16
C LEU A 110 -17.22 20.12 8.62
N ASP A 111 -17.73 20.96 7.72
CA ASP A 111 -18.94 20.66 6.97
C ASP A 111 -18.63 19.71 5.79
N TYR A 112 -19.69 19.16 5.18
CA TYR A 112 -19.54 18.16 4.14
C TYR A 112 -18.87 18.71 2.87
N ILE A 113 -19.14 19.96 2.49
CA ILE A 113 -18.53 20.58 1.30
C ILE A 113 -17.03 20.79 1.51
N THR A 114 -16.63 21.26 2.69
CA THR A 114 -15.21 21.43 3.05
C THR A 114 -14.52 20.08 3.12
N TYR A 115 -15.19 19.05 3.63
CA TYR A 115 -14.69 17.68 3.59
C TYR A 115 -14.44 17.21 2.15
N LEU A 116 -15.40 17.36 1.24
CA LEU A 116 -15.23 16.99 -0.18
C LEU A 116 -14.10 17.75 -0.88
N SER A 117 -13.78 18.96 -0.41
CA SER A 117 -12.68 19.77 -0.93
C SER A 117 -11.29 19.36 -0.40
N THR A 118 -11.22 18.64 0.72
CA THR A 118 -9.98 18.41 1.47
C THR A 118 -9.73 16.97 1.88
N PHE A 119 -10.64 16.03 1.60
CA PHE A 119 -10.50 14.62 2.00
C PHE A 119 -9.28 13.93 1.38
N ASP A 120 -8.78 14.44 0.26
CA ASP A 120 -7.56 13.97 -0.41
C ASP A 120 -6.31 14.76 0.00
N GLN A 121 -6.42 15.78 0.85
CA GLN A 121 -5.29 16.58 1.35
C GLN A 121 -4.68 15.95 2.62
N LEU A 122 -4.40 14.64 2.56
CA LEU A 122 -3.91 13.88 3.72
C LEU A 122 -2.52 14.31 4.22
N PHE A 123 -1.79 15.07 3.39
CA PHE A 123 -0.43 15.55 3.70
C PHE A 123 -0.43 16.71 4.73
N ASP A 124 -1.55 17.41 4.89
CA ASP A 124 -1.70 18.49 5.86
C ASP A 124 -2.09 17.99 7.27
N ILE A 125 -2.44 16.70 7.39
CA ILE A 125 -2.85 16.10 8.66
C ILE A 125 -1.62 15.88 9.56
N PRO A 126 -1.57 16.48 10.77
CA PRO A 126 -0.45 16.33 11.70
C PRO A 126 -0.21 14.88 12.11
N LYS A 127 1.06 14.49 12.29
CA LYS A 127 1.47 13.13 12.67
C LYS A 127 0.79 12.65 13.97
N GLU A 128 0.49 13.56 14.89
CA GLU A 128 -0.18 13.29 16.16
C GLU A 128 -1.63 12.83 15.96
N ARG A 129 -2.28 13.24 14.86
CA ARG A 129 -3.64 12.82 14.50
C ARG A 129 -3.66 11.50 13.71
N LYS A 130 -2.52 11.06 13.15
CA LYS A 130 -2.38 9.80 12.41
C LYS A 130 -2.32 8.57 13.33
N ASN A 131 -3.39 8.38 14.09
CA ASN A 131 -3.54 7.31 15.08
C ASN A 131 -4.29 6.08 14.48
N ALA A 132 -4.63 5.10 15.33
CA ALA A 132 -5.32 3.89 14.88
C ALA A 132 -6.75 4.13 14.37
N GLU A 133 -7.47 5.14 14.87
CA GLU A 133 -8.80 5.51 14.36
C GLU A 133 -8.69 6.13 12.98
N TYR A 134 -7.70 7.00 12.77
CA TYR A 134 -7.39 7.57 11.46
C TYR A 134 -7.03 6.48 10.45
N LYS A 135 -6.22 5.49 10.85
CA LYS A 135 -5.90 4.34 9.98
C LYS A 135 -7.16 3.61 9.51
N ARG A 136 -8.09 3.30 10.43
CA ARG A 136 -9.35 2.62 10.07
C ARG A 136 -10.22 3.45 9.13
N TYR A 137 -10.23 4.77 9.31
CA TYR A 137 -10.90 5.68 8.38
C TYR A 137 -10.27 5.61 6.98
N LEU A 138 -8.93 5.64 6.88
CA LEU A 138 -8.24 5.50 5.60
C LEU A 138 -8.48 4.14 4.94
N GLU A 139 -8.47 3.05 5.71
CA GLU A 139 -8.78 1.70 5.20
C GLU A 139 -10.19 1.66 4.61
N MET A 140 -11.19 2.21 5.32
CA MET A 140 -12.57 2.27 4.83
C MET A 140 -12.74 3.17 3.59
N LEU A 141 -12.10 4.36 3.58
CA LEU A 141 -12.14 5.26 2.44
C LEU A 141 -11.47 4.61 1.21
N LEU A 142 -10.33 3.97 1.40
CA LEU A 142 -9.60 3.30 0.33
C LEU A 142 -10.41 2.13 -0.24
N GLU A 143 -10.99 1.30 0.63
CA GLU A 143 -11.85 0.18 0.23
C GLU A 143 -13.01 0.67 -0.65
N TYR A 144 -13.70 1.74 -0.22
CA TYR A 144 -14.74 2.38 -1.01
C TYR A 144 -14.23 2.86 -2.37
N LEU A 145 -13.11 3.60 -2.41
CA LEU A 145 -12.57 4.15 -3.66
C LEU A 145 -12.08 3.07 -4.62
N GLN A 146 -11.52 1.97 -4.11
CA GLN A 146 -11.07 0.83 -4.90
C GLN A 146 -12.25 0.13 -5.57
N ASP A 147 -13.23 -0.27 -4.76
CA ASP A 147 -14.45 -0.93 -5.20
C ASP A 147 -15.23 -0.05 -6.17
N TYR A 148 -15.39 1.24 -5.87
CA TYR A 148 -16.01 2.20 -6.79
C TYR A 148 -15.24 2.32 -8.11
N THR A 149 -13.90 2.36 -8.08
CA THR A 149 -13.08 2.41 -9.30
C THR A 149 -13.27 1.16 -10.16
N ASP A 150 -13.33 -0.02 -9.55
CA ASP A 150 -13.60 -1.28 -10.25
C ASP A 150 -14.96 -1.27 -10.93
N ARG A 151 -15.97 -0.73 -10.24
CA ARG A 151 -17.32 -0.56 -10.79
C ARG A 151 -17.37 0.41 -11.97
N VAL A 152 -16.75 1.59 -11.86
CA VAL A 152 -16.83 2.63 -12.90
C VAL A 152 -15.84 2.46 -14.04
N LYS A 153 -14.73 1.74 -13.81
CA LYS A 153 -13.66 1.53 -14.78
C LYS A 153 -13.25 0.04 -14.82
N PRO A 154 -14.15 -0.88 -15.22
CA PRO A 154 -13.90 -2.32 -15.20
C PRO A 154 -12.79 -2.78 -16.17
N LEU A 155 -12.35 -1.92 -17.08
CA LEU A 155 -11.25 -2.17 -18.01
C LEU A 155 -9.89 -1.71 -17.48
N LEU A 156 -9.85 -1.03 -16.32
CA LEU A 156 -8.61 -0.62 -15.68
C LEU A 156 -7.98 -1.82 -14.98
N ASP A 157 -6.73 -2.15 -15.31
CA ASP A 157 -6.01 -3.21 -14.60
C ASP A 157 -5.55 -2.72 -13.22
N GLN A 158 -6.28 -3.12 -12.19
CA GLN A 158 -5.94 -2.80 -10.80
C GLN A 158 -4.58 -3.35 -10.37
N ASN A 159 -4.13 -4.48 -10.92
CA ASN A 159 -2.83 -5.05 -10.56
C ASN A 159 -1.70 -4.19 -11.12
N GLU A 160 -1.86 -3.70 -12.36
CA GLU A 160 -0.93 -2.76 -12.96
C GLU A 160 -0.91 -1.44 -12.19
N LEU A 161 -2.09 -0.90 -11.85
CA LEU A 161 -2.21 0.32 -11.05
C LEU A 161 -1.55 0.15 -9.69
N PHE A 162 -1.87 -0.91 -8.95
CA PHE A 162 -1.26 -1.20 -7.65
C PHE A 162 0.25 -1.35 -7.75
N GLY A 163 0.76 -2.07 -8.75
CA GLY A 163 2.19 -2.23 -8.99
C GLY A 163 2.91 -0.90 -9.27
N LYS A 164 2.26 0.00 -10.03
CA LYS A 164 2.73 1.36 -10.27
C LYS A 164 2.77 2.18 -8.97
N ILE A 165 1.70 2.15 -8.18
CA ILE A 165 1.60 2.85 -6.89
C ILE A 165 2.71 2.38 -5.94
N GLN A 166 2.87 1.05 -5.80
CA GLN A 166 3.91 0.45 -4.97
C GLN A 166 5.31 0.94 -5.37
N THR A 167 5.62 0.88 -6.66
CA THR A 167 6.93 1.26 -7.21
C THR A 167 7.23 2.74 -6.99
N GLU A 168 6.25 3.62 -7.25
CA GLU A 168 6.42 5.07 -7.06
C GLU A 168 6.46 5.46 -5.58
N PHE A 169 5.67 4.79 -4.73
CA PHE A 169 5.71 4.96 -3.29
C PHE A 169 7.09 4.58 -2.73
N GLU A 170 7.62 3.42 -3.08
CA GLU A 170 8.93 2.96 -2.60
C GLU A 170 10.04 3.96 -2.96
N LYS A 171 10.08 4.44 -4.21
CA LYS A 171 11.02 5.48 -4.64
C LYS A 171 10.90 6.76 -3.80
N LYS A 172 9.67 7.26 -3.60
CA LYS A 172 9.42 8.49 -2.82
C LYS A 172 9.75 8.28 -1.34
N TRP A 173 9.45 7.11 -0.79
CA TRP A 173 9.68 6.75 0.60
C TRP A 173 11.17 6.61 0.91
N GLU A 174 11.93 5.88 0.08
CA GLU A 174 13.37 5.72 0.23
C GLU A 174 14.11 7.05 0.11
N ASN A 175 13.68 7.91 -0.81
CA ASN A 175 14.21 9.26 -0.96
C ASN A 175 13.77 10.20 0.18
N GLY A 176 12.69 9.89 0.90
CA GLY A 176 12.14 10.73 1.96
C GLY A 176 11.42 11.96 1.43
N THR A 177 10.88 11.87 0.22
CA THR A 177 10.14 12.92 -0.47
C THR A 177 8.63 12.66 -0.47
N PHE A 178 8.16 11.67 0.30
CA PHE A 178 6.75 11.35 0.40
C PHE A 178 6.01 12.44 1.21
N PRO A 179 4.95 13.07 0.66
CA PRO A 179 4.20 14.15 1.32
C PRO A 179 3.62 13.74 2.68
N GLY A 180 3.57 14.65 3.65
CA GLY A 180 3.04 14.37 4.99
C GLY A 180 3.91 13.48 5.88
N TRP A 181 5.04 12.97 5.35
CA TRP A 181 5.98 12.10 6.06
C TRP A 181 7.43 12.55 5.85
N PRO A 182 7.82 13.70 6.43
CA PRO A 182 9.21 14.13 6.37
C PRO A 182 10.09 13.05 7.01
N LYS A 183 11.24 12.75 6.38
CA LYS A 183 12.30 11.99 7.07
C LYS A 183 12.52 12.65 8.41
N GLU A 184 12.45 11.88 9.49
CA GLU A 184 12.95 12.36 10.78
C GLU A 184 14.41 12.72 10.52
N THR A 185 14.67 14.02 10.33
CA THR A 185 16.00 14.59 10.56
C THR A 185 16.27 14.20 11.99
N SER A 186 16.97 13.07 12.14
CA SER A 186 17.50 12.62 13.41
C SER A 186 18.07 13.87 14.04
N SER A 187 17.42 14.37 15.09
CA SER A 187 17.78 15.63 15.69
C SER A 187 19.25 15.53 16.01
N ALA A 188 20.08 16.18 15.19
CA ALA A 188 21.52 16.20 15.40
C ALA A 188 21.84 16.83 16.77
N LEU A 189 20.86 17.54 17.35
CA LEU A 189 20.93 18.14 18.68
C LEU A 189 20.71 17.16 19.85
N THR A 190 20.09 15.98 19.68
CA THR A 190 19.86 15.06 20.82
C THR A 190 20.89 13.93 20.94
N HIS A 191 21.72 13.72 19.91
CA HIS A 191 22.73 12.65 19.88
C HIS A 191 24.17 13.12 19.70
N ALA A 192 24.43 14.34 19.24
CA ALA A 192 25.79 14.87 19.17
C ALA A 192 26.16 15.56 20.48
N GLY A 193 26.54 14.77 21.48
CA GLY A 193 27.33 15.30 22.57
C GLY A 193 28.61 15.96 22.05
N ALA A 194 29.09 17.03 22.69
CA ALA A 194 30.36 17.62 22.31
C ALA A 194 31.52 16.77 22.83
N HIS A 195 32.46 16.39 21.94
CA HIS A 195 33.65 15.65 22.35
C HIS A 195 34.47 16.50 23.35
N LEU A 196 34.82 15.90 24.47
CA LEU A 196 35.66 16.51 25.50
C LEU A 196 37.02 15.83 25.45
N ASP A 197 38.08 16.60 25.24
CA ASP A 197 39.44 16.05 25.36
C ASP A 197 39.76 15.82 26.85
N LEU A 198 39.98 14.55 27.19
CA LEU A 198 40.30 14.12 28.56
C LEU A 198 41.80 14.19 28.86
N SER A 199 42.65 14.46 27.84
CA SER A 199 44.11 14.53 28.00
C SER A 199 44.52 15.58 29.05
N ALA A 200 43.81 16.72 29.06
CA ALA A 200 44.05 17.88 29.91
C ALA A 200 43.66 17.71 31.39
N PHE A 201 42.94 16.65 31.75
CA PHE A 201 42.41 16.45 33.11
C PHE A 201 43.19 15.38 33.86
N SER A 202 43.68 15.68 35.06
CA SER A 202 44.51 14.77 35.86
C SER A 202 43.70 13.85 36.76
N SER A 203 42.46 14.21 37.07
CA SER A 203 41.56 13.45 37.95
C SER A 203 40.08 13.60 37.57
N TRP A 204 39.21 12.77 38.15
CA TRP A 204 37.76 12.85 37.91
C TRP A 204 37.12 14.02 38.66
N GLU A 205 37.73 14.50 39.75
CA GLU A 205 37.31 15.67 40.52
C GLU A 205 37.42 16.96 39.67
N GLU A 206 38.45 17.07 38.82
CA GLU A 206 38.57 18.18 37.87
C GLU A 206 37.45 18.14 36.82
N LEU A 207 37.06 16.94 36.36
CA LEU A 207 35.93 16.78 35.45
C LEU A 207 34.59 17.09 36.12
N ALA A 208 34.44 16.75 37.40
CA ALA A 208 33.26 17.08 38.21
C ALA A 208 33.03 18.61 38.26
N SER A 209 34.12 19.40 38.30
CA SER A 209 34.04 20.87 38.31
C SER A 209 33.44 21.49 37.03
N LEU A 210 33.40 20.74 35.92
CA LEU A 210 32.80 21.19 34.65
C LEU A 210 31.25 21.21 34.68
N GLY A 211 30.65 20.61 35.70
CA GLY A 211 29.22 20.62 35.90
C GLY A 211 28.46 19.54 35.13
N LEU A 212 27.20 19.38 35.55
CA LEU A 212 26.37 18.23 35.20
C LEU A 212 26.01 18.17 33.70
N ASP A 213 25.82 19.33 33.08
CA ASP A 213 25.47 19.46 31.65
C ASP A 213 26.65 19.14 30.73
N ARG A 214 27.87 19.59 31.09
CA ARG A 214 29.07 19.30 30.29
C ARG A 214 29.43 17.82 30.33
N LEU A 215 29.32 17.20 31.50
CA LEU A 215 29.53 15.75 31.68
C LEU A 215 28.47 14.93 30.94
N LYS A 216 27.21 15.35 30.98
CA LYS A 216 26.13 14.71 30.22
C LYS A 216 26.39 14.79 28.72
N SER A 217 26.79 15.95 28.20
CA SER A 217 27.13 16.13 26.80
C SER A 217 28.31 15.23 26.38
N ALA A 218 29.40 15.22 27.14
CA ALA A 218 30.56 14.39 26.83
C ALA A 218 30.28 12.87 26.90
N LEU A 219 29.47 12.41 27.87
CA LEU A 219 29.06 11.01 27.96
C LEU A 219 28.14 10.60 26.79
N LEU A 220 27.25 11.50 26.35
CA LEU A 220 26.41 11.27 25.17
C LEU A 220 27.24 11.20 23.89
N ALA A 221 28.29 12.03 23.78
CA ALA A 221 29.22 12.02 22.64
C ALA A 221 29.91 10.64 22.46
N LEU A 222 30.14 9.93 23.56
CA LEU A 222 30.76 8.61 23.61
C LEU A 222 29.74 7.45 23.65
N GLY A 223 28.43 7.73 23.59
CA GLY A 223 27.38 6.71 23.65
C GLY A 223 27.21 6.02 25.02
N LEU A 224 27.74 6.63 26.09
CA LEU A 224 27.74 6.06 27.44
C LEU A 224 26.51 6.48 28.24
N LYS A 225 26.18 5.70 29.28
CA LYS A 225 25.10 6.03 30.21
C LYS A 225 25.37 7.37 30.90
N CYS A 226 24.38 8.25 30.90
CA CYS A 226 24.45 9.58 31.52
C CYS A 226 23.67 9.69 32.84
N GLY A 227 23.22 8.57 33.44
CA GLY A 227 22.55 8.54 34.74
C GLY A 227 23.52 8.53 35.92
N GLY A 228 23.01 8.81 37.13
CA GLY A 228 23.80 8.84 38.36
C GLY A 228 24.14 10.24 38.86
N THR A 229 24.88 10.30 39.98
CA THR A 229 25.37 11.55 40.58
C THR A 229 26.43 12.21 39.70
N LEU A 230 26.79 13.45 40.01
CA LEU A 230 27.78 14.21 39.26
C LEU A 230 29.16 13.52 39.33
N GLU A 231 29.51 12.97 40.48
CA GLU A 231 30.74 12.19 40.71
C GLU A 231 30.75 10.91 39.87
N GLU A 232 29.64 10.15 39.87
CA GLU A 232 29.53 8.91 39.09
C GLU A 232 29.66 9.16 37.59
N ARG A 233 29.15 10.29 37.10
CA ARG A 233 29.30 10.69 35.69
C ARG A 233 30.74 11.09 35.37
N ALA A 234 31.38 11.84 36.24
CA ALA A 234 32.77 12.25 36.08
C ALA A 234 33.73 11.06 36.12
N GLN A 235 33.54 10.13 37.06
CA GLN A 235 34.31 8.88 37.14
C GLN A 235 34.12 8.01 35.91
N ARG A 236 32.87 7.87 35.42
CA ARG A 236 32.56 7.12 34.20
C ARG A 236 33.22 7.72 32.97
N LEU A 237 33.17 9.04 32.82
CA LEU A 237 33.83 9.74 31.73
C LEU A 237 35.37 9.63 31.84
N PHE A 238 35.93 9.77 33.04
CA PHE A 238 37.38 9.63 33.26
C PHE A 238 37.86 8.20 32.96
N SER A 239 37.04 7.18 33.21
CA SER A 239 37.39 5.77 32.98
C SER A 239 37.66 5.41 31.51
N THR A 240 37.24 6.29 30.58
CA THR A 240 37.49 6.15 29.14
C THR A 240 38.79 6.80 28.69
N LYS A 241 39.47 7.58 29.55
CA LYS A 241 40.73 8.25 29.22
C LYS A 241 41.78 7.22 28.81
N GLY A 242 42.30 7.36 27.59
CA GLY A 242 43.35 6.49 27.05
C GLY A 242 42.90 5.09 26.63
N LYS A 243 41.59 4.81 26.60
CA LYS A 243 41.04 3.53 26.10
C LYS A 243 40.29 3.73 24.79
N SER A 244 40.39 2.76 23.88
CA SER A 244 39.51 2.72 22.71
C SER A 244 38.08 2.34 23.13
N LEU A 245 37.08 2.79 22.36
CA LEU A 245 35.67 2.50 22.64
C LEU A 245 35.36 1.00 22.69
N GLU A 246 36.11 0.18 21.95
CA GLU A 246 35.98 -1.28 21.90
C GLU A 246 36.52 -1.98 23.16
N ALA A 247 37.42 -1.32 23.90
CA ALA A 247 38.00 -1.85 25.15
C ALA A 247 37.17 -1.50 26.39
N LEU A 248 36.05 -0.78 26.23
CA LEU A 248 35.15 -0.43 27.31
C LEU A 248 34.13 -1.55 27.57
N ASP A 249 33.74 -1.72 28.83
CA ASP A 249 32.70 -2.70 29.19
C ASP A 249 31.38 -2.36 28.47
N PRO A 250 30.80 -3.31 27.69
CA PRO A 250 29.50 -3.16 27.04
C PRO A 250 28.37 -2.71 27.98
N SER A 251 28.48 -2.98 29.29
CA SER A 251 27.51 -2.56 30.30
C SER A 251 27.47 -1.05 30.54
N LEU A 252 28.52 -0.31 30.17
CA LEU A 252 28.63 1.14 30.34
C LEU A 252 27.92 1.93 29.24
N PHE A 253 27.66 1.29 28.10
CA PHE A 253 26.95 1.89 26.97
C PHE A 253 25.45 2.00 27.27
N ALA A 254 24.85 3.08 26.78
CA ALA A 254 23.41 3.25 26.89
C ALA A 254 22.72 2.21 25.98
N LYS A 255 21.92 1.32 26.55
CA LYS A 255 21.02 0.48 25.75
C LYS A 255 20.04 1.41 25.04
N ASN A 256 20.03 1.39 23.71
CA ASN A 256 19.10 2.20 22.93
C ASN A 256 17.68 1.62 23.09
N PRO A 257 16.78 2.21 23.90
CA PRO A 257 15.46 1.63 24.17
C PRO A 257 14.56 1.64 22.93
N LYS A 258 14.95 2.38 21.90
CA LYS A 258 14.19 2.62 20.68
C LYS A 258 14.27 1.51 19.65
N THR A 259 15.20 0.56 19.68
CA THR A 259 15.42 -0.35 18.52
C THR A 259 14.26 -1.31 18.22
N LYS A 260 13.48 -1.75 19.21
CA LYS A 260 12.32 -2.64 18.97
C LYS A 260 11.00 -1.90 18.79
N GLY A 261 10.78 -0.81 19.54
CA GLY A 261 9.60 0.07 19.39
C GLY A 261 9.65 0.91 18.11
N SER A 262 10.81 1.51 17.81
CA SER A 262 11.01 2.34 16.62
C SER A 262 10.84 1.54 15.34
N LYS A 263 11.29 0.27 15.26
CA LYS A 263 11.07 -0.53 14.05
C LYS A 263 9.58 -0.77 13.78
N ARG A 264 8.82 -1.13 14.82
CA ARG A 264 7.37 -1.33 14.71
C ARG A 264 6.63 -0.04 14.40
N ASP A 265 7.07 1.09 14.97
CA ASP A 265 6.50 2.40 14.65
C ASP A 265 6.85 2.85 13.22
N THR A 266 8.06 2.57 12.74
CA THR A 266 8.47 2.85 11.36
C THR A 266 7.67 2.01 10.36
N GLU A 267 7.47 0.72 10.64
CA GLU A 267 6.65 -0.17 9.82
C GLU A 267 5.19 0.28 9.81
N ARG A 268 4.60 0.54 10.98
CA ARG A 268 3.24 1.10 11.10
C ARG A 268 3.07 2.41 10.32
N ASN A 269 4.06 3.30 10.41
CA ASN A 269 4.03 4.58 9.70
C ASN A 269 4.18 4.38 8.19
N LYS A 270 5.00 3.43 7.75
CA LYS A 270 5.14 3.08 6.33
C LYS A 270 3.83 2.52 5.78
N ASP A 271 3.16 1.62 6.52
CA ASP A 271 1.86 1.08 6.14
C ASP A 271 0.82 2.19 6.00
N LEU A 272 0.80 3.14 6.95
CA LEU A 272 -0.14 4.25 6.94
C LEU A 272 0.15 5.23 5.78
N ALA A 273 1.42 5.54 5.52
CA ALA A 273 1.82 6.33 4.37
C ALA A 273 1.47 5.65 3.04
N PHE A 274 1.54 4.32 2.98
CA PHE A 274 1.17 3.57 1.79
C PHE A 274 -0.35 3.57 1.53
N LEU A 275 -1.19 3.57 2.58
CA LEU A 275 -2.63 3.80 2.43
C LEU A 275 -2.91 5.19 1.86
N GLU A 276 -2.25 6.23 2.37
CA GLU A 276 -2.36 7.60 1.84
C GLU A 276 -1.94 7.67 0.37
N ALA A 277 -0.85 6.99 -0.01
CA ALA A 277 -0.38 6.92 -1.39
C ALA A 277 -1.41 6.32 -2.34
N GLN A 278 -2.06 5.24 -1.93
CA GLN A 278 -3.12 4.60 -2.72
C GLN A 278 -4.32 5.54 -2.87
N ILE A 279 -4.77 6.19 -1.80
CA ILE A 279 -5.89 7.13 -1.85
C ILE A 279 -5.60 8.28 -2.83
N TYR A 280 -4.39 8.86 -2.81
CA TYR A 280 -4.03 9.93 -3.76
C TYR A 280 -4.21 9.49 -5.22
N GLU A 281 -3.77 8.28 -5.55
CA GLU A 281 -3.81 7.76 -6.92
C GLU A 281 -5.23 7.38 -7.34
N TYR A 282 -6.03 6.77 -6.46
CA TYR A 282 -7.45 6.50 -6.75
C TYR A 282 -8.26 7.79 -6.89
N VAL A 283 -7.99 8.81 -6.08
CA VAL A 283 -8.63 10.12 -6.22
C VAL A 283 -8.23 10.81 -7.52
N GLU A 284 -6.98 10.66 -7.97
CA GLU A 284 -6.55 11.16 -9.29
C GLU A 284 -7.30 10.43 -10.43
N VAL A 285 -7.41 9.10 -10.35
CA VAL A 285 -8.19 8.29 -11.31
C VAL A 285 -9.66 8.71 -11.33
N LEU A 286 -10.24 9.05 -10.17
CA LEU A 286 -11.64 9.45 -9.99
C LEU A 286 -11.85 10.98 -10.01
N GLY A 287 -10.90 11.74 -10.56
CA GLY A 287 -10.92 13.20 -10.50
C GLY A 287 -12.17 13.86 -11.10
N GLU A 288 -12.73 13.25 -12.16
CA GLU A 288 -13.99 13.69 -12.78
C GLU A 288 -15.18 13.48 -11.84
N GLN A 289 -15.35 12.26 -11.32
CA GLN A 289 -16.43 11.91 -10.39
C GLN A 289 -16.35 12.76 -9.12
N ARG A 290 -15.14 13.04 -8.62
CA ARG A 290 -14.93 13.96 -7.50
C ARG A 290 -15.46 15.36 -7.79
N HIS A 291 -15.11 15.91 -8.96
CA HIS A 291 -15.58 17.24 -9.36
C HIS A 291 -17.10 17.29 -9.49
N LEU A 292 -17.69 16.29 -10.16
CA LEU A 292 -19.14 16.17 -10.34
C LEU A 292 -19.87 16.04 -9.00
N THR A 293 -19.33 15.26 -8.07
CA THR A 293 -19.89 15.08 -6.71
C THR A 293 -19.90 16.40 -5.96
N HIS A 294 -18.79 17.13 -5.98
CA HIS A 294 -18.70 18.42 -5.32
C HIS A 294 -19.69 19.44 -5.90
N GLU A 295 -19.81 19.52 -7.23
CA GLU A 295 -20.80 20.38 -7.88
C GLU A 295 -22.23 19.98 -7.52
N ASN A 296 -22.53 18.67 -7.51
CA ASN A 296 -23.84 18.14 -7.18
C ASN A 296 -24.26 18.52 -5.74
N VAL A 297 -23.35 18.35 -4.78
CA VAL A 297 -23.60 18.69 -3.38
C VAL A 297 -23.79 20.20 -3.20
N GLN A 298 -22.98 21.02 -3.87
CA GLN A 298 -23.18 22.48 -3.85
C GLN A 298 -24.54 22.89 -4.42
N ARG A 299 -24.97 22.25 -5.52
CA ARG A 299 -26.29 22.47 -6.12
C ARG A 299 -27.41 22.06 -5.17
N LYS A 300 -27.35 20.87 -4.57
CA LYS A 300 -28.36 20.35 -3.62
C LYS A 300 -28.45 21.22 -2.35
N GLN A 301 -27.33 21.83 -1.93
CA GLN A 301 -27.26 22.74 -0.79
C GLN A 301 -27.90 24.11 -1.09
N ALA A 302 -27.80 24.61 -2.33
CA ALA A 302 -28.33 25.91 -2.72
C ALA A 302 -29.86 25.91 -2.99
N ARG A 303 -30.46 24.74 -3.14
CA ARG A 303 -31.89 24.55 -3.44
C ARG A 303 -32.81 24.82 -2.25
N THR A 304 -34.02 25.26 -2.59
CA THR A 304 -35.15 25.32 -1.66
C THR A 304 -35.68 23.92 -1.31
N GLY A 305 -36.61 23.83 -0.35
CA GLY A 305 -37.18 22.53 0.07
C GLY A 305 -37.91 21.79 -1.06
N GLU A 306 -38.76 22.51 -1.80
CA GLU A 306 -39.54 21.97 -2.92
C GLU A 306 -38.63 21.48 -4.06
N GLU A 307 -37.59 22.23 -4.40
CA GLU A 307 -36.62 21.87 -5.45
C GLU A 307 -35.71 20.68 -5.09
N ARG A 308 -35.62 20.32 -3.80
CA ARG A 308 -34.88 19.14 -3.32
C ARG A 308 -35.74 17.87 -3.42
N GLU A 309 -37.03 17.98 -3.12
CA GLU A 309 -37.99 16.87 -3.23
C GLU A 309 -38.28 16.47 -4.68
N GLU A 310 -38.15 17.38 -5.65
CA GLU A 310 -38.34 17.08 -7.09
C GLU A 310 -37.14 16.37 -7.77
N GLU A 311 -35.95 16.35 -7.14
CA GLU A 311 -34.73 15.76 -7.72
C GLU A 311 -34.40 14.37 -7.15
N GLU A 312 -34.96 14.02 -5.99
CA GLU A 312 -34.87 12.68 -5.37
C GLU A 312 -35.78 11.66 -6.05
#